data_AF-A0A960V5B0-F1
#
_entry.id   AF-A0A960V5B0-F1
#
_cell.length_a   1.000
_cell.length_b   1.000
_cell.length_c   1.000
_cell.angle_alpha   90.00
_cell.angle_beta   90.00
_cell.angle_gamma   90.00
#
_symmetry.space_group_name_H-M   'P 1'
#
loop_
_entity.id
_entity.type
_entity.pdbx_description
1 polymer ?
#
loop_
_entity_poly.entity_id
_entity_poly.type
_entity_poly.pdbx_seq_one_letter_code
_entity_poly.pdbx_strand_id
1 'polypeptide(L)'
;QLFYQASQEAIGELLLHILAHNPYLRSTAAVLHSLPAIIQFWLQVDSTRIACDPEGAWQLDIDLPTANECDIIFFSAMLASLLDYLNQAHAAVLLLQSPLDQARVGKLFGTHLGWMEFEKNTIRYQIFLQSGTESEVSLGAILPPARQISLNQHKENQRHLFVRQVLARSARIFQDKRELTTAVEFLNFANEELEKKIQESNKELQMARSIQNGLFPQTVPDWKGLHFWCFSEELVGVSGDFFDTFHLNSNEMAFLIADVCGHGVPAALISALAKISFSNHSNQGPQRVLSNVNQDLIRHVKMEGYLTAIILRFDSTLQFRYSVAGMPAPLVYRARTHTVEELEGQGCLLGMFPDADQNLKEYESALETGDKLFLFTDGLTELSNTADELLGTARLHEYILEARGLNCAGAGQLVLDKCREFALGQKHTDDITMVVIEASPHIDQYNEYMQSARAAFRFHDRQASLANLQAALDLFPEKPQTLYSLTKLLLAENRVAEADGYCDHLLQLNPAHIGGLVCKSIIARQRGLYELAEQYLKEAELIHPRHALVLYHWSLVYAAQGKANEAHDALTQFGQLVHSTEKQARLRQHLKRLLPSSVMLD
;
A
#
# COMPACT_ATOMS: atom_id res chain seq x y z
N GLN A 1 69.87 -40.92 17.43
CA GLN A 1 68.72 -41.02 18.36
C GLN A 1 68.38 -39.67 19.01
N LEU A 2 69.27 -38.98 19.73
CA LEU A 2 69.00 -37.59 20.20
C LEU A 2 68.76 -36.59 19.05
N PHE A 3 69.46 -36.74 17.92
CA PHE A 3 69.23 -35.97 16.68
C PHE A 3 67.89 -36.30 15.97
N TYR A 4 67.32 -37.47 16.26
CA TYR A 4 66.08 -37.98 15.66
C TYR A 4 64.85 -37.53 16.46
N GLN A 5 64.98 -37.41 17.79
CA GLN A 5 63.97 -36.79 18.65
C GLN A 5 63.92 -35.26 18.49
N ALA A 6 65.08 -34.60 18.37
CA ALA A 6 65.13 -33.14 18.18
C ALA A 6 64.58 -32.67 16.82
N SER A 7 64.60 -33.53 15.78
CA SER A 7 64.05 -33.21 14.46
C SER A 7 62.54 -33.41 14.37
N GLN A 8 61.95 -34.37 15.10
CA GLN A 8 60.49 -34.54 15.13
C GLN A 8 59.78 -33.44 15.94
N GLU A 9 60.35 -33.00 17.07
CA GLU A 9 59.80 -31.88 17.84
C GLU A 9 59.95 -30.54 17.09
N ALA A 10 61.08 -30.29 16.43
CA ALA A 10 61.30 -29.06 15.66
C ALA A 10 60.42 -28.97 14.41
N ILE A 11 60.16 -30.09 13.71
CA ILE A 11 59.25 -30.12 12.57
C ILE A 11 57.79 -29.98 13.01
N GLY A 12 57.42 -30.58 14.16
CA GLY A 12 56.11 -30.40 14.78
C GLY A 12 55.82 -28.95 15.19
N GLU A 13 56.79 -28.28 15.82
CA GLU A 13 56.67 -26.86 16.18
C GLU A 13 56.63 -25.94 14.95
N LEU A 14 57.41 -26.24 13.91
CA LEU A 14 57.40 -25.47 12.65
C LEU A 14 56.03 -25.55 11.95
N LEU A 15 55.43 -26.75 11.90
CA LEU A 15 54.09 -26.95 11.32
C LEU A 15 52.99 -26.26 12.13
N LEU A 16 53.06 -26.29 13.46
CA LEU A 16 52.15 -25.55 14.35
C LEU A 16 52.29 -24.03 14.18
N HIS A 17 53.51 -23.53 14.01
CA HIS A 17 53.77 -22.11 13.81
C HIS A 17 53.22 -21.60 12.46
N ILE A 18 53.34 -22.40 11.40
CA ILE A 18 52.83 -22.10 10.05
C ILE A 18 51.29 -22.15 10.01
N LEU A 19 50.67 -23.12 10.69
CA LEU A 19 49.20 -23.22 10.81
C LEU A 19 48.60 -22.07 11.63
N ALA A 20 49.30 -21.60 12.67
CA ALA A 20 48.86 -20.48 13.49
C ALA A 20 48.85 -19.15 12.74
N HIS A 21 49.68 -18.98 11.70
CA HIS A 21 49.89 -17.70 11.01
C HIS A 21 49.41 -17.66 9.54
N ASN A 22 48.80 -18.74 9.02
CA ASN A 22 48.27 -18.78 7.65
C ASN A 22 46.72 -18.70 7.61
N PRO A 23 46.12 -17.59 7.14
CA PRO A 23 44.66 -17.38 7.18
C PRO A 23 43.87 -18.27 6.20
N TYR A 24 44.48 -18.79 5.13
CA TYR A 24 43.81 -19.69 4.18
C TYR A 24 43.61 -21.12 4.73
N LEU A 25 44.47 -21.56 5.65
CA LEU A 25 44.37 -22.88 6.29
C LEU A 25 43.39 -22.89 7.47
N ARG A 26 43.09 -21.72 8.07
CA ARG A 26 42.08 -21.57 9.13
C ARG A 26 40.64 -21.72 8.65
N SER A 27 40.37 -21.49 7.37
CA SER A 27 39.00 -21.50 6.81
C SER A 27 38.48 -22.88 6.39
N THR A 28 39.32 -23.92 6.43
CA THR A 28 38.93 -25.28 6.04
C THR A 28 38.83 -26.20 7.26
N ALA A 29 37.60 -26.40 7.77
CA ALA A 29 37.31 -27.31 8.87
C ALA A 29 37.80 -28.76 8.65
N ALA A 30 37.97 -29.16 7.39
CA ALA A 30 38.51 -30.47 7.01
C ALA A 30 40.00 -30.66 7.40
N VAL A 31 40.81 -29.60 7.39
CA VAL A 31 42.25 -29.71 7.70
C VAL A 31 42.49 -29.88 9.21
N LEU A 32 41.70 -29.18 10.03
CA LEU A 32 41.77 -29.26 11.49
C LEU A 32 41.31 -30.62 12.04
N HIS A 33 40.33 -31.27 11.41
CA HIS A 33 39.86 -32.60 11.81
C HIS A 33 40.86 -33.74 11.51
N SER A 34 41.71 -33.57 10.49
CA SER A 34 42.69 -34.57 10.06
C SER A 34 44.07 -34.40 10.70
N LEU A 35 44.32 -33.30 11.40
CA LEU A 35 45.61 -32.95 12.02
C LEU A 35 46.19 -34.02 12.96
N PRO A 36 45.40 -34.64 13.86
CA PRO A 36 45.89 -35.71 14.73
C PRO A 36 46.30 -36.97 13.96
N ALA A 37 45.61 -37.27 12.86
CA ALA A 37 45.95 -38.40 11.98
C ALA A 37 47.21 -38.11 11.16
N ILE A 38 47.42 -36.86 10.73
CA ILE A 38 48.62 -36.40 10.03
C ILE A 38 49.86 -36.47 10.93
N ILE A 39 49.75 -36.08 12.20
CA ILE A 39 50.84 -36.17 13.18
C ILE A 39 51.15 -37.64 13.51
N GLN A 40 50.13 -38.48 13.71
CA GLN A 40 50.30 -39.93 13.89
C GLN A 40 50.94 -40.62 12.68
N PHE A 41 50.59 -40.20 11.46
CA PHE A 41 51.16 -40.71 10.22
C PHE A 41 52.64 -40.32 10.07
N TRP A 42 53.01 -39.09 10.42
CA TRP A 42 54.41 -38.64 10.41
C TRP A 42 55.31 -39.40 11.39
N LEU A 43 54.76 -39.82 12.52
CA LEU A 43 55.46 -40.65 13.51
C LEU A 43 55.71 -42.09 13.01
N GLN A 44 55.08 -42.52 11.92
CA GLN A 44 55.22 -43.84 11.30
C GLN A 44 56.13 -43.88 10.07
N VAL A 45 56.70 -42.75 9.64
CA VAL A 45 57.64 -42.71 8.51
C VAL A 45 58.97 -43.34 8.92
N ASP A 46 59.23 -44.56 8.46
CA ASP A 46 60.36 -45.38 8.92
C ASP A 46 61.73 -44.93 8.37
N SER A 47 61.80 -44.28 7.21
CA SER A 47 63.06 -43.70 6.73
C SER A 47 62.89 -42.60 5.67
N THR A 48 63.51 -41.45 5.91
CA THR A 48 63.75 -40.40 4.90
C THR A 48 65.19 -40.53 4.40
N ARG A 49 65.40 -40.64 3.09
CA ARG A 49 66.75 -40.69 2.49
C ARG A 49 66.98 -39.46 1.63
N ILE A 50 68.11 -38.80 1.87
CA ILE A 50 68.53 -37.60 1.13
C ILE A 50 69.85 -37.93 0.42
N ALA A 51 69.88 -37.77 -0.90
CA ALA A 51 71.07 -37.95 -1.72
C ALA A 51 71.27 -36.73 -2.63
N CYS A 52 72.51 -36.44 -3.03
CA CYS A 52 72.84 -35.37 -3.98
C CYS A 52 73.45 -36.00 -5.23
N ASP A 53 72.89 -35.71 -6.39
CA ASP A 53 73.43 -36.14 -7.69
C ASP A 53 74.69 -35.32 -8.04
N PRO A 54 75.71 -35.90 -8.71
CA PRO A 54 76.84 -35.15 -9.27
C PRO A 54 76.49 -33.89 -10.11
N GLU A 55 75.25 -33.72 -10.61
CA GLU A 55 74.76 -32.50 -11.26
C GLU A 55 74.21 -31.42 -10.28
N GLY A 56 74.28 -31.64 -8.97
CA GLY A 56 73.91 -30.67 -7.92
C GLY A 56 72.43 -30.64 -7.54
N ALA A 57 71.65 -31.63 -7.98
CA ALA A 57 70.25 -31.80 -7.60
C ALA A 57 70.12 -32.64 -6.32
N TRP A 58 69.27 -32.20 -5.39
CA TRP A 58 68.98 -32.94 -4.16
C TRP A 58 67.80 -33.87 -4.41
N GLN A 59 67.98 -35.15 -4.11
CA GLN A 59 66.95 -36.18 -4.20
C GLN A 59 66.44 -36.52 -2.79
N LEU A 60 65.13 -36.46 -2.61
CA LEU A 60 64.43 -36.83 -1.39
C LEU A 60 63.53 -38.04 -1.67
N ASP A 61 63.87 -39.17 -1.06
CA ASP A 61 63.07 -40.39 -1.10
C ASP A 61 62.35 -40.55 0.25
N ILE A 62 61.02 -40.67 0.19
CA ILE A 62 60.16 -40.90 1.36
C ILE A 62 59.48 -42.26 1.19
N ASP A 63 59.82 -43.19 2.08
CA ASP A 63 59.22 -44.52 2.13
C ASP A 63 57.98 -44.50 3.05
N LEU A 64 56.83 -44.96 2.52
CA LEU A 64 55.56 -44.96 3.26
C LEU A 64 55.16 -46.40 3.64
N PRO A 65 55.20 -46.76 4.93
CA PRO A 65 54.72 -48.06 5.38
C PRO A 65 53.20 -47.99 5.49
N THR A 66 52.50 -48.50 4.47
CA THR A 66 51.03 -48.63 4.41
C THR A 66 50.24 -47.30 4.41
N ALA A 67 50.16 -46.65 3.25
CA ALA A 67 49.27 -45.52 2.99
C ALA A 67 48.22 -45.87 1.93
N ASN A 68 46.95 -45.52 2.16
CA ASN A 68 45.85 -45.60 1.21
C ASN A 68 45.92 -44.44 0.20
N GLU A 69 45.35 -44.61 -1.01
CA GLU A 69 45.52 -43.68 -2.15
C GLU A 69 45.18 -42.21 -1.82
N CYS A 70 44.16 -41.96 -0.99
CA CYS A 70 43.78 -40.61 -0.59
C CYS A 70 44.85 -39.90 0.25
N ASP A 71 45.53 -40.64 1.13
CA ASP A 71 46.54 -40.07 2.03
C ASP A 71 47.81 -39.70 1.26
N ILE A 72 48.13 -40.48 0.22
CA ILE A 72 49.24 -40.19 -0.71
C ILE A 72 48.97 -38.92 -1.52
N ILE A 73 47.74 -38.74 -2.04
CA ILE A 73 47.36 -37.54 -2.82
C ILE A 73 47.40 -36.29 -1.95
N PHE A 74 46.80 -36.37 -0.76
CA PHE A 74 46.72 -35.24 0.15
C PHE A 74 48.10 -34.83 0.67
N PHE A 75 48.95 -35.82 1.00
CA PHE A 75 50.32 -35.57 1.44
C PHE A 75 51.18 -34.97 0.32
N SER A 76 51.05 -35.45 -0.93
CA SER A 76 51.80 -34.91 -2.07
C SER A 76 51.40 -33.46 -2.39
N ALA A 77 50.10 -33.13 -2.30
CA ALA A 77 49.61 -31.76 -2.51
C ALA A 77 50.05 -30.79 -1.40
N MET A 78 50.05 -31.27 -0.15
CA MET A 78 50.50 -30.51 1.02
C MET A 78 52.02 -30.29 0.99
N LEU A 79 52.81 -31.33 0.68
CA LEU A 79 54.27 -31.22 0.57
C LEU A 79 54.67 -30.32 -0.61
N ALA A 80 53.99 -30.44 -1.76
CA ALA A 80 54.20 -29.54 -2.89
C ALA A 80 53.89 -28.08 -2.50
N SER A 81 52.79 -27.81 -1.80
CA SER A 81 52.44 -26.46 -1.33
C SER A 81 53.37 -25.94 -0.23
N LEU A 82 53.83 -26.80 0.67
CA LEU A 82 54.81 -26.47 1.72
C LEU A 82 56.17 -26.13 1.10
N LEU A 83 56.59 -26.91 0.11
CA LEU A 83 57.82 -26.68 -0.64
C LEU A 83 57.70 -25.42 -1.51
N ASP A 84 56.54 -25.14 -2.13
CA ASP A 84 56.26 -23.89 -2.85
C ASP A 84 56.18 -22.67 -1.91
N TYR A 85 55.80 -22.86 -0.64
CA TYR A 85 55.84 -21.81 0.38
C TYR A 85 57.27 -21.53 0.85
N LEU A 86 58.07 -22.59 1.10
CA LEU A 86 59.52 -22.46 1.32
C LEU A 86 60.24 -21.89 0.08
N ASN A 87 59.62 -22.01 -1.10
CA ASN A 87 60.08 -21.50 -2.39
C ASN A 87 59.98 -19.97 -2.57
N GLN A 88 59.54 -19.24 -1.55
CA GLN A 88 59.96 -17.84 -1.44
C GLN A 88 61.50 -17.70 -1.29
N ALA A 89 62.25 -18.82 -1.24
CA ALA A 89 63.70 -18.91 -1.29
C ALA A 89 64.31 -19.66 -2.53
N HIS A 90 63.68 -19.62 -3.71
CA HIS A 90 64.32 -19.96 -5.01
C HIS A 90 64.80 -21.43 -5.23
N ALA A 91 63.88 -22.40 -5.25
CA ALA A 91 64.11 -23.82 -5.61
C ALA A 91 63.00 -24.40 -6.54
N ALA A 92 63.34 -25.20 -7.55
CA ALA A 92 62.35 -25.93 -8.35
C ALA A 92 62.19 -27.38 -7.84
N VAL A 93 60.95 -27.82 -7.60
CA VAL A 93 60.65 -29.18 -7.14
C VAL A 93 59.94 -29.97 -8.24
N LEU A 94 60.53 -31.09 -8.65
CA LEU A 94 59.97 -32.02 -9.62
C LEU A 94 59.60 -33.33 -8.91
N LEU A 95 58.32 -33.72 -9.02
CA LEU A 95 57.88 -35.04 -8.59
C LEU A 95 58.33 -36.06 -9.64
N LEU A 96 59.18 -36.99 -9.23
CA LEU A 96 59.66 -38.05 -10.09
C LEU A 96 58.68 -39.24 -10.03
N GLN A 97 58.60 -39.96 -8.92
CA GLN A 97 57.72 -41.14 -8.84
C GLN A 97 56.53 -40.91 -7.91
N SER A 98 55.36 -41.37 -8.35
CA SER A 98 54.15 -41.49 -7.54
C SER A 98 53.54 -42.88 -7.76
N PRO A 99 53.00 -43.53 -6.71
CA PRO A 99 52.31 -44.81 -6.86
C PRO A 99 50.93 -44.69 -7.56
N LEU A 100 50.53 -43.48 -7.99
CA LEU A 100 49.24 -43.19 -8.63
C LEU A 100 49.37 -43.06 -10.15
N ASP A 101 48.33 -43.50 -10.86
CA ASP A 101 48.26 -43.53 -12.33
C ASP A 101 48.39 -42.13 -12.98
N GLN A 102 49.22 -42.03 -14.03
CA GLN A 102 49.61 -40.77 -14.71
C GLN A 102 48.42 -39.94 -15.18
N ALA A 103 47.35 -40.58 -15.65
CA ALA A 103 46.18 -39.90 -16.20
C ALA A 103 45.35 -39.16 -15.14
N ARG A 104 45.36 -39.61 -13.88
CA ARG A 104 44.64 -38.98 -12.77
C ARG A 104 45.42 -37.81 -12.16
N VAL A 105 46.73 -37.95 -12.04
CA VAL A 105 47.62 -36.88 -11.54
C VAL A 105 47.69 -35.71 -12.52
N GLY A 106 47.73 -35.99 -13.84
CA GLY A 106 47.76 -34.97 -14.89
C GLY A 106 46.52 -34.07 -14.93
N LYS A 107 45.34 -34.56 -14.51
CA LYS A 107 44.09 -33.78 -14.44
C LYS A 107 44.01 -32.85 -13.22
N LEU A 108 44.70 -33.17 -12.13
CA LEU A 108 44.67 -32.40 -10.88
C LEU A 108 45.75 -31.30 -10.85
N PHE A 109 46.89 -31.47 -11.53
CA PHE A 109 48.07 -30.60 -11.34
C PHE A 109 48.63 -29.92 -12.59
N GLY A 110 48.05 -30.09 -13.78
CA GLY A 110 48.41 -29.29 -14.96
C GLY A 110 49.88 -29.44 -15.42
N THR A 111 50.11 -30.45 -16.28
CA THR A 111 51.26 -30.56 -17.21
C THR A 111 52.66 -30.19 -16.71
N HIS A 112 53.34 -31.12 -16.02
CA HIS A 112 54.81 -31.34 -16.11
C HIS A 112 55.16 -32.74 -15.60
N LEU A 113 55.05 -33.77 -16.46
CA LEU A 113 55.51 -35.12 -16.14
C LEU A 113 56.28 -35.69 -17.34
N GLY A 114 57.57 -36.00 -17.13
CA GLY A 114 58.41 -36.78 -18.05
C GLY A 114 58.33 -38.28 -17.72
N TRP A 115 58.74 -39.12 -18.66
CA TRP A 115 58.67 -40.59 -18.63
C TRP A 115 59.34 -41.24 -17.40
N MET A 116 58.63 -42.07 -16.62
CA MET A 116 59.19 -42.80 -15.48
C MET A 116 58.63 -44.23 -15.30
N GLU A 117 59.51 -45.17 -14.94
CA GLU A 117 59.21 -46.54 -14.52
C GLU A 117 58.74 -46.61 -13.06
N PHE A 118 58.08 -47.70 -12.65
CA PHE A 118 57.38 -47.84 -11.36
C PHE A 118 58.07 -48.84 -10.43
N GLU A 119 58.33 -48.44 -9.17
CA GLU A 119 58.50 -49.35 -8.03
C GLU A 119 57.51 -48.99 -6.91
N LYS A 120 56.96 -50.00 -6.23
CA LYS A 120 55.84 -49.83 -5.29
C LYS A 120 56.30 -49.25 -3.94
N ASN A 121 55.55 -48.24 -3.46
CA ASN A 121 55.58 -47.62 -2.12
C ASN A 121 56.62 -46.51 -1.79
N THR A 122 57.34 -45.99 -2.78
CA THR A 122 58.26 -44.85 -2.55
C THR A 122 57.84 -43.64 -3.39
N ILE A 123 57.77 -42.46 -2.76
CA ILE A 123 57.57 -41.18 -3.46
C ILE A 123 58.92 -40.48 -3.58
N ARG A 124 59.30 -40.10 -4.80
CA ARG A 124 60.60 -39.51 -5.10
C ARG A 124 60.47 -38.09 -5.61
N TYR A 125 61.17 -37.16 -4.96
CA TYR A 125 61.26 -35.76 -5.38
C TYR A 125 62.69 -35.40 -5.77
N GLN A 126 62.84 -34.57 -6.81
CA GLN A 126 64.10 -33.95 -7.18
C GLN A 126 64.00 -32.44 -7.04
N ILE A 127 64.92 -31.86 -6.29
CA ILE A 127 64.94 -30.44 -5.91
C ILE A 127 66.16 -29.78 -6.53
N PHE A 128 65.93 -28.74 -7.32
CA PHE A 128 66.97 -27.92 -7.95
C PHE A 128 67.05 -26.57 -7.24
N LEU A 129 68.19 -26.25 -6.63
CA LEU A 129 68.42 -24.94 -6.02
C LEU A 129 68.93 -23.96 -7.08
N GLN A 130 68.29 -22.80 -7.23
CA GLN A 130 68.82 -21.74 -8.10
C GLN A 130 70.01 -21.07 -7.42
N SER A 131 71.21 -21.18 -7.98
CA SER A 131 72.37 -20.44 -7.48
C SER A 131 72.25 -18.97 -7.87
N GLY A 132 71.84 -18.12 -6.93
CA GLY A 132 71.91 -16.68 -7.13
C GLY A 132 71.10 -15.85 -6.15
N THR A 133 71.62 -15.68 -4.93
CA THR A 133 71.67 -14.42 -4.17
C THR A 133 72.44 -14.68 -2.88
N GLU A 134 73.44 -13.84 -2.62
CA GLU A 134 74.23 -13.84 -1.38
C GLU A 134 73.32 -13.51 -0.18
N SER A 135 72.91 -14.53 0.56
CA SER A 135 72.46 -14.40 1.93
C SER A 135 73.22 -15.45 2.74
N GLU A 136 74.11 -14.96 3.62
CA GLU A 136 74.88 -15.76 4.55
C GLU A 136 73.94 -16.57 5.46
N VAL A 137 73.73 -17.84 5.11
CA VAL A 137 73.40 -18.89 6.06
C VAL A 137 74.60 -19.83 6.07
N SER A 138 75.44 -19.67 7.08
CA SER A 138 76.66 -20.44 7.27
C SER A 138 76.34 -21.92 7.57
N LEU A 139 76.25 -22.73 6.53
CA LEU A 139 76.50 -24.18 6.59
C LEU A 139 77.83 -24.45 5.87
N GLY A 140 78.88 -23.82 6.41
CA GLY A 140 80.24 -23.99 5.95
C GLY A 140 80.86 -25.25 6.55
N ALA A 141 80.69 -26.38 5.87
CA ALA A 141 81.74 -27.38 5.67
C ALA A 141 81.20 -28.48 4.75
N ILE A 142 82.03 -28.87 3.76
CA ILE A 142 82.01 -30.12 2.96
C ILE A 142 81.72 -29.90 1.44
N LEU A 143 82.83 -29.85 0.67
CA LEU A 143 83.07 -30.31 -0.73
C LEU A 143 83.31 -29.29 -1.90
N PRO A 144 84.14 -29.66 -2.92
CA PRO A 144 85.01 -28.77 -3.73
C PRO A 144 84.49 -28.49 -5.18
N PRO A 145 85.18 -27.66 -6.00
CA PRO A 145 84.56 -26.96 -7.14
C PRO A 145 84.72 -27.67 -8.50
N ALA A 146 83.74 -27.53 -9.40
CA ALA A 146 83.91 -27.80 -10.83
C ALA A 146 83.20 -26.79 -11.75
N ARG A 147 83.90 -26.45 -12.84
CA ARG A 147 83.79 -25.29 -13.74
C ARG A 147 82.81 -25.47 -14.93
N GLN A 148 82.13 -24.39 -15.27
CA GLN A 148 82.21 -23.67 -16.56
C GLN A 148 81.97 -24.47 -17.87
N ILE A 149 80.79 -25.06 -18.01
CA ILE A 149 80.20 -25.42 -19.32
C ILE A 149 78.73 -24.99 -19.26
N SER A 150 78.18 -24.42 -20.36
CA SER A 150 76.76 -24.16 -20.64
C SER A 150 76.13 -22.76 -20.42
N LEU A 151 76.90 -21.67 -20.48
CA LEU A 151 76.32 -20.29 -20.50
C LEU A 151 75.40 -19.99 -21.71
N ASN A 152 75.55 -20.69 -22.85
CA ASN A 152 74.68 -20.50 -24.02
C ASN A 152 73.38 -21.33 -23.96
N GLN A 153 73.45 -22.59 -23.52
CA GLN A 153 72.25 -23.42 -23.29
C GLN A 153 71.40 -22.88 -22.13
N HIS A 154 72.03 -22.27 -21.11
CA HIS A 154 71.32 -21.64 -20.00
C HIS A 154 70.52 -20.40 -20.47
N LYS A 155 71.06 -19.60 -21.41
CA LYS A 155 70.34 -18.45 -22.00
C LYS A 155 69.19 -18.86 -22.92
N GLU A 156 69.34 -19.93 -23.69
CA GLU A 156 68.24 -20.48 -24.50
C GLU A 156 67.15 -21.10 -23.62
N ASN A 157 67.52 -21.88 -22.61
CA ASN A 157 66.57 -22.46 -21.66
C ASN A 157 65.83 -21.40 -20.84
N GLN A 158 66.50 -20.32 -20.41
CA GLN A 158 65.85 -19.18 -19.75
C GLN A 158 64.87 -18.44 -20.69
N ARG A 159 65.21 -18.28 -21.98
CA ARG A 159 64.27 -17.73 -22.98
C ARG A 159 63.06 -18.62 -23.19
N HIS A 160 63.25 -19.94 -23.31
CA HIS A 160 62.15 -20.89 -23.44
C HIS A 160 61.25 -20.94 -22.21
N LEU A 161 61.83 -20.83 -21.01
CA LEU A 161 61.08 -20.77 -19.74
C LEU A 161 60.27 -19.47 -19.63
N PHE A 162 60.87 -18.33 -19.96
CA PHE A 162 60.17 -17.03 -19.97
C PHE A 162 59.00 -17.02 -20.97
N VAL A 163 59.21 -17.55 -22.19
CA VAL A 163 58.14 -17.67 -23.19
C VAL A 163 57.01 -18.58 -22.69
N ARG A 164 57.31 -19.72 -22.03
CA ARG A 164 56.30 -20.58 -21.43
C ARG A 164 55.51 -19.91 -20.30
N GLN A 165 56.17 -19.15 -19.43
CA GLN A 165 55.51 -18.40 -18.35
C GLN A 165 54.59 -17.31 -18.89
N VAL A 166 55.03 -16.56 -19.91
CA VAL A 166 54.21 -15.55 -20.58
C VAL A 166 53.00 -16.20 -21.27
N LEU A 167 53.19 -17.34 -21.96
CA LEU A 167 52.10 -18.07 -22.60
C LEU A 167 51.09 -18.61 -21.58
N ALA A 168 51.54 -19.20 -20.46
CA ALA A 168 50.67 -19.67 -19.39
C ALA A 168 49.88 -18.53 -18.73
N ARG A 169 50.53 -17.39 -18.45
CA ARG A 169 49.86 -16.20 -17.90
C ARG A 169 48.85 -15.61 -18.90
N SER A 170 49.20 -15.55 -20.19
CA SER A 170 48.29 -15.09 -21.22
C SER A 170 47.07 -16.01 -21.36
N ALA A 171 47.27 -17.34 -21.28
CA ALA A 171 46.18 -18.31 -21.35
C ALA A 171 45.21 -18.17 -20.18
N ARG A 172 45.71 -17.95 -18.95
CA ARG A 172 44.87 -17.64 -17.78
C ARG A 172 44.07 -16.36 -17.99
N ILE A 173 44.72 -15.26 -18.40
CA ILE A 173 44.03 -13.99 -18.68
C ILE A 173 42.95 -14.16 -19.77
N PHE A 174 43.21 -14.96 -20.81
CA PHE A 174 42.21 -15.27 -21.83
C PHE A 174 41.05 -16.10 -21.30
N GLN A 175 41.31 -17.03 -20.38
CA GLN A 175 40.27 -17.81 -19.73
C GLN A 175 39.42 -16.92 -18.81
N ASP A 176 40.05 -16.15 -17.92
CA ASP A 176 39.37 -15.21 -17.02
C ASP A 176 38.54 -14.18 -17.81
N LYS A 177 39.09 -13.67 -18.92
CA LYS A 177 38.36 -12.74 -19.80
C LYS A 177 37.14 -13.40 -20.43
N ARG A 178 37.24 -14.67 -20.85
CA ARG A 178 36.10 -15.42 -21.41
C ARG A 178 35.03 -15.64 -20.35
N GLU A 179 35.42 -16.09 -19.15
CA GLU A 179 34.51 -16.29 -18.03
C GLU A 179 33.79 -14.98 -17.63
N LEU A 180 34.54 -13.87 -17.57
CA LEU A 180 33.98 -12.55 -17.30
C LEU A 180 33.02 -12.10 -18.41
N THR A 181 33.35 -12.34 -19.68
CA THR A 181 32.48 -11.96 -20.81
C THR A 181 31.15 -12.72 -20.74
N THR A 182 31.20 -14.03 -20.49
CA THR A 182 29.99 -14.85 -20.31
C THR A 182 29.15 -14.39 -19.12
N ALA A 183 29.79 -14.02 -18.00
CA ALA A 183 29.09 -13.51 -16.83
C ALA A 183 28.38 -12.17 -17.11
N VAL A 184 29.04 -11.27 -17.85
CA VAL A 184 28.43 -9.99 -18.28
C VAL A 184 27.26 -10.23 -19.22
N GLU A 185 27.38 -11.14 -20.19
CA GLU A 185 26.28 -11.50 -21.10
C GLU A 185 25.09 -12.09 -20.34
N PHE A 186 25.33 -12.97 -19.36
CA PHE A 186 24.29 -13.53 -18.50
C PHE A 186 23.60 -12.45 -17.65
N LEU A 187 24.37 -11.54 -17.06
CA LEU A 187 23.82 -10.42 -16.27
C LEU A 187 22.99 -9.49 -17.13
N ASN A 188 23.42 -9.18 -18.35
CA ASN A 188 22.66 -8.35 -19.28
C ASN A 188 21.34 -9.02 -19.66
N PHE A 189 21.36 -10.31 -20.00
CA PHE A 189 20.15 -11.07 -20.28
C PHE A 189 19.19 -11.11 -19.08
N ALA A 190 19.72 -11.34 -17.87
CA ALA A 190 18.91 -11.33 -16.65
C ALA A 190 18.29 -9.96 -16.35
N ASN A 191 19.03 -8.87 -16.60
CA ASN A 191 18.54 -7.50 -16.47
C ASN A 191 17.44 -7.20 -17.50
N GLU A 192 17.60 -7.59 -18.76
CA GLU A 192 16.58 -7.42 -19.80
C GLU A 192 15.28 -8.16 -19.44
N GLU A 193 15.38 -9.40 -18.96
CA GLU A 193 14.22 -10.16 -18.50
C GLU A 193 13.55 -9.52 -17.26
N LEU A 194 14.34 -8.97 -16.34
CA LEU A 194 13.82 -8.27 -15.17
C LEU A 194 13.10 -6.96 -15.58
N GLU A 195 13.69 -6.17 -16.46
CA GLU A 195 13.10 -4.95 -17.00
C GLU A 195 11.77 -5.25 -17.70
N LYS A 196 11.72 -6.32 -18.50
CA LYS A 196 10.49 -6.75 -19.16
C LYS A 196 9.39 -7.11 -18.15
N LYS A 197 9.73 -7.87 -17.11
CA LYS A 197 8.78 -8.20 -16.03
C LYS A 197 8.28 -6.98 -15.27
N ILE A 198 9.17 -6.02 -15.00
CA ILE A 198 8.79 -4.74 -14.37
C ILE A 198 7.82 -3.97 -15.28
N GLN A 199 8.08 -3.92 -16.59
CA GLN A 199 7.19 -3.26 -17.54
C GLN A 199 5.81 -3.94 -17.62
N GLU A 200 5.76 -5.27 -17.63
CA GLU A 200 4.51 -6.03 -17.61
C GLU A 200 3.71 -5.77 -16.33
N SER A 201 4.37 -5.83 -15.16
CA SER A 201 3.75 -5.55 -13.86
C SER A 201 3.24 -4.10 -13.77
N ASN A 202 4.01 -3.13 -14.27
CA ASN A 202 3.58 -1.72 -14.32
C ASN A 202 2.33 -1.52 -15.18
N LYS A 203 2.18 -2.25 -16.30
CA LYS A 203 0.96 -2.19 -17.13
C LYS A 203 -0.25 -2.74 -16.37
N GLU A 204 -0.08 -3.85 -15.65
CA GLU A 204 -1.15 -4.42 -14.82
C GLU A 204 -1.57 -3.46 -13.70
N LEU A 205 -0.61 -2.81 -13.03
CA LEU A 205 -0.88 -1.79 -12.01
C LEU A 205 -1.60 -0.57 -12.58
N GLN A 206 -1.19 -0.08 -13.76
CA GLN A 206 -1.89 1.02 -14.44
C GLN A 206 -3.34 0.66 -14.78
N MET A 207 -3.59 -0.58 -15.21
CA MET A 207 -4.93 -1.06 -15.49
C MET A 207 -5.78 -1.13 -14.20
N ALA A 208 -5.20 -1.67 -13.12
CA ALA A 208 -5.86 -1.71 -11.81
C ALA A 208 -6.22 -0.30 -11.31
N ARG A 209 -5.29 0.66 -11.45
CA ARG A 209 -5.53 2.07 -11.11
C ARG A 209 -6.67 2.67 -11.92
N SER A 210 -6.72 2.40 -13.22
CA SER A 210 -7.81 2.90 -14.07
C SER A 210 -9.17 2.34 -13.63
N ILE A 211 -9.24 1.08 -13.18
CA ILE A 211 -10.46 0.48 -12.66
C ILE A 211 -10.84 1.15 -11.34
N GLN A 212 -9.88 1.34 -10.43
CA GLN A 212 -10.11 1.96 -9.13
C GLN A 212 -10.60 3.41 -9.25
N ASN A 213 -10.00 4.19 -10.14
CA ASN A 213 -10.42 5.57 -10.43
C ASN A 213 -11.86 5.67 -10.96
N GLY A 214 -12.33 4.63 -11.66
CA GLY A 214 -13.73 4.54 -12.09
C GLY A 214 -14.67 4.04 -10.99
N LEU A 215 -14.13 3.38 -9.95
CA LEU A 215 -14.89 2.83 -8.85
C LEU A 215 -15.15 3.85 -7.75
N PHE A 216 -14.17 4.69 -7.42
CA PHE A 216 -14.27 5.68 -6.34
C PHE A 216 -14.38 7.10 -6.88
N PRO A 217 -15.22 7.96 -6.27
CA PRO A 217 -15.32 9.35 -6.66
C PRO A 217 -13.99 10.08 -6.43
N GLN A 218 -13.56 10.89 -7.41
CA GLN A 218 -12.38 11.76 -7.26
C GLN A 218 -12.75 13.09 -6.57
N THR A 219 -14.01 13.48 -6.68
CA THR A 219 -14.59 14.68 -6.08
C THR A 219 -15.97 14.35 -5.54
N VAL A 220 -16.32 14.93 -4.40
CA VAL A 220 -17.67 14.83 -3.84
C VAL A 220 -18.41 16.12 -4.13
N PRO A 221 -19.61 16.07 -4.75
CA PRO A 221 -20.39 17.28 -4.99
C PRO A 221 -20.91 17.85 -3.68
N ASP A 222 -21.05 19.17 -3.65
CA ASP A 222 -21.64 19.87 -2.51
C ASP A 222 -23.05 19.34 -2.21
N TRP A 223 -23.39 19.23 -0.93
CA TRP A 223 -24.68 18.70 -0.52
C TRP A 223 -25.32 19.55 0.56
N LYS A 224 -26.39 20.27 0.19
CA LYS A 224 -27.31 20.93 1.12
C LYS A 224 -26.67 21.89 2.14
N GLY A 225 -25.57 22.52 1.75
CA GLY A 225 -24.78 23.42 2.61
C GLY A 225 -23.55 22.76 3.19
N LEU A 226 -23.23 21.52 2.81
CA LEU A 226 -21.90 20.94 3.00
C LEU A 226 -21.07 21.16 1.74
N HIS A 227 -19.86 21.70 1.92
CA HIS A 227 -18.85 21.81 0.88
C HIS A 227 -17.73 20.81 1.14
N PHE A 228 -17.25 20.15 0.09
CA PHE A 228 -16.26 19.09 0.21
C PHE A 228 -14.95 19.49 -0.46
N TRP A 229 -13.86 19.18 0.23
CA TRP A 229 -12.53 19.09 -0.38
C TRP A 229 -11.96 17.72 -0.04
N CYS A 230 -11.48 17.02 -1.05
CA CYS A 230 -10.99 15.66 -0.92
C CYS A 230 -9.59 15.58 -1.55
N PHE A 231 -8.70 14.89 -0.87
CA PHE A 231 -7.34 14.62 -1.31
C PHE A 231 -6.99 13.17 -0.99
N SER A 232 -6.41 12.47 -1.95
CA SER A 232 -5.89 11.11 -1.78
C SER A 232 -4.64 10.97 -2.66
N GLU A 233 -3.54 10.50 -2.08
CA GLU A 233 -2.26 10.25 -2.73
C GLU A 233 -1.81 8.83 -2.40
N GLU A 234 -1.70 7.98 -3.43
CA GLU A 234 -1.32 6.58 -3.26
C GLU A 234 0.21 6.35 -3.22
N LEU A 235 0.66 5.40 -2.40
CA LEU A 235 2.05 4.99 -2.25
C LEU A 235 2.55 4.18 -3.44
N VAL A 236 1.79 3.16 -3.88
CA VAL A 236 2.20 2.20 -4.93
C VAL A 236 1.10 1.96 -5.96
N GLY A 237 0.86 2.95 -6.82
CA GLY A 237 0.07 2.82 -8.06
C GLY A 237 -1.44 2.64 -7.88
N VAL A 238 -1.89 1.93 -6.84
CA VAL A 238 -3.29 1.78 -6.40
C VAL A 238 -3.35 1.95 -4.89
N SER A 239 -4.44 2.54 -4.41
CA SER A 239 -4.64 2.91 -3.01
C SER A 239 -5.42 1.84 -2.24
N GLY A 240 -5.10 1.59 -0.97
CA GLY A 240 -6.00 0.94 -0.02
C GLY A 240 -7.11 1.91 0.41
N ASP A 241 -6.75 3.18 0.57
CA ASP A 241 -7.66 4.25 0.96
C ASP A 241 -8.74 4.55 -0.07
N PHE A 242 -9.93 4.90 0.41
CA PHE A 242 -11.00 5.48 -0.39
C PHE A 242 -12.01 6.26 0.44
N PHE A 243 -12.79 7.09 -0.25
CA PHE A 243 -13.98 7.72 0.31
C PHE A 243 -15.16 7.60 -0.67
N ASP A 244 -16.38 7.72 -0.15
CA ASP A 244 -17.59 7.64 -0.95
C ASP A 244 -18.78 8.35 -0.29
N THR A 245 -19.82 8.61 -1.07
CA THR A 245 -21.09 9.16 -0.58
C THR A 245 -22.28 8.32 -1.02
N PHE A 246 -23.20 8.08 -0.10
CA PHE A 246 -24.44 7.36 -0.36
C PHE A 246 -25.65 8.28 -0.08
N HIS A 247 -26.41 8.61 -1.11
CA HIS A 247 -27.67 9.35 -0.96
C HIS A 247 -28.77 8.38 -0.51
N LEU A 248 -29.08 8.39 0.79
CA LEU A 248 -30.05 7.47 1.39
C LEU A 248 -31.49 7.87 1.02
N ASN A 249 -31.74 9.18 1.07
CA ASN A 249 -32.99 9.79 0.63
C ASN A 249 -32.75 11.28 0.37
N SER A 250 -33.84 12.00 0.08
CA SER A 250 -33.76 13.42 -0.22
C SER A 250 -33.15 14.29 0.88
N ASN A 251 -33.15 13.85 2.15
CA ASN A 251 -32.74 14.64 3.31
C ASN A 251 -31.57 14.03 4.09
N GLU A 252 -31.07 12.87 3.69
CA GLU A 252 -29.96 12.20 4.37
C GLU A 252 -28.92 11.73 3.37
N MET A 253 -27.66 11.97 3.70
CA MET A 253 -26.51 11.48 2.96
C MET A 253 -25.53 10.84 3.94
N ALA A 254 -25.03 9.66 3.60
CA ALA A 254 -23.93 9.04 4.30
C ALA A 254 -22.61 9.37 3.60
N PHE A 255 -21.60 9.71 4.38
CA PHE A 255 -20.22 9.91 3.92
C PHE A 255 -19.34 8.82 4.53
N LEU A 256 -18.52 8.19 3.72
CA LEU A 256 -17.60 7.14 4.11
C LEU A 256 -16.17 7.57 3.79
N ILE A 257 -15.25 7.31 4.72
CA ILE A 257 -13.81 7.24 4.48
C ILE A 257 -13.32 5.93 5.07
N ALA A 258 -12.46 5.22 4.35
CA ALA A 258 -11.96 3.92 4.77
C ALA A 258 -10.55 3.68 4.23
N ASP A 259 -9.79 2.88 4.96
CA ASP A 259 -8.43 2.48 4.63
C ASP A 259 -8.28 0.96 4.85
N VAL A 260 -7.69 0.30 3.87
CA VAL A 260 -7.44 -1.14 3.87
C VAL A 260 -5.99 -1.37 4.23
N CYS A 261 -5.75 -2.25 5.20
CA CYS A 261 -4.40 -2.66 5.56
C CYS A 261 -3.57 -3.13 4.35
N GLY A 262 -2.40 -2.52 4.22
CA GLY A 262 -1.42 -2.82 3.18
C GLY A 262 -1.71 -2.07 1.88
N HIS A 263 -0.84 -2.22 0.89
CA HIS A 263 -0.90 -1.44 -0.34
C HIS A 263 -0.95 -2.34 -1.59
N GLY A 264 -1.20 -1.74 -2.74
CA GLY A 264 -1.18 -2.43 -4.03
C GLY A 264 -2.45 -3.24 -4.32
N VAL A 265 -2.33 -4.20 -5.24
CA VAL A 265 -3.49 -4.91 -5.82
C VAL A 265 -4.36 -5.64 -4.78
N PRO A 266 -3.82 -6.35 -3.76
CA PRO A 266 -4.65 -7.02 -2.76
C PRO A 266 -5.53 -6.04 -1.97
N ALA A 267 -4.98 -4.90 -1.55
CA ALA A 267 -5.71 -3.86 -0.82
C ALA A 267 -6.82 -3.26 -1.70
N ALA A 268 -6.52 -2.98 -2.97
CA ALA A 268 -7.50 -2.48 -3.94
C ALA A 268 -8.67 -3.45 -4.20
N LEU A 269 -8.46 -4.78 -4.13
CA LEU A 269 -9.53 -5.76 -4.25
C LEU A 269 -10.43 -5.79 -3.01
N ILE A 270 -9.84 -5.65 -1.82
CA ILE A 270 -10.60 -5.57 -0.56
C ILE A 270 -11.39 -4.26 -0.51
N SER A 271 -10.82 -3.14 -0.94
CA SER A 271 -11.55 -1.85 -1.00
C SER A 271 -12.75 -1.92 -1.93
N ALA A 272 -12.62 -2.58 -3.09
CA ALA A 272 -13.75 -2.81 -4.00
C ALA A 272 -14.86 -3.67 -3.36
N LEU A 273 -14.50 -4.75 -2.66
CA LEU A 273 -15.47 -5.57 -1.92
C LEU A 273 -16.14 -4.77 -0.79
N ALA A 274 -15.36 -4.01 -0.03
CA ALA A 274 -15.84 -3.17 1.06
C ALA A 274 -16.85 -2.14 0.53
N LYS A 275 -16.55 -1.43 -0.56
CA LYS A 275 -17.46 -0.48 -1.20
C LYS A 275 -18.83 -1.10 -1.50
N ILE A 276 -18.85 -2.30 -2.08
CA ILE A 276 -20.10 -3.01 -2.39
C ILE A 276 -20.87 -3.33 -1.11
N SER A 277 -20.19 -3.82 -0.08
CA SER A 277 -20.80 -4.11 1.23
C SER A 277 -21.37 -2.84 1.88
N PHE A 278 -20.62 -1.74 1.93
CA PHE A 278 -21.10 -0.44 2.42
C PHE A 278 -22.32 0.04 1.66
N SER A 279 -22.31 -0.03 0.33
CA SER A 279 -23.46 0.36 -0.49
C SER A 279 -24.71 -0.45 -0.14
N ASN A 280 -24.58 -1.77 0.05
CA ASN A 280 -25.69 -2.66 0.38
C ASN A 280 -26.32 -2.36 1.76
N HIS A 281 -25.51 -1.91 2.72
CA HIS A 281 -25.97 -1.65 4.09
C HIS A 281 -26.25 -0.16 4.37
N SER A 282 -25.90 0.74 3.45
CA SER A 282 -25.90 2.21 3.59
C SER A 282 -27.16 2.82 4.24
N ASN A 283 -28.33 2.24 4.03
CA ASN A 283 -29.60 2.73 4.60
C ASN A 283 -29.74 2.55 6.13
N GLN A 284 -28.86 1.77 6.77
CA GLN A 284 -28.89 1.48 8.21
C GLN A 284 -28.19 2.59 9.02
N GLY A 285 -28.17 2.47 10.35
CA GLY A 285 -27.42 3.36 11.23
C GLY A 285 -25.91 3.10 11.14
N PRO A 286 -25.04 4.13 11.26
CA PRO A 286 -23.58 4.04 11.20
C PRO A 286 -22.96 2.79 11.86
N GLN A 287 -23.29 2.55 13.13
CA GLN A 287 -22.75 1.39 13.87
C GLN A 287 -23.10 0.06 13.18
N ARG A 288 -24.37 -0.08 12.78
CA ARG A 288 -24.88 -1.32 12.18
C ARG A 288 -24.32 -1.55 10.78
N VAL A 289 -24.05 -0.48 10.03
CA VAL A 289 -23.33 -0.57 8.75
C VAL A 289 -21.96 -1.20 8.98
N LEU A 290 -21.17 -0.66 9.91
CA LEU A 290 -19.84 -1.20 10.21
C LEU A 290 -19.90 -2.66 10.70
N SER A 291 -20.87 -3.00 11.55
CA SER A 291 -21.07 -4.39 12.01
C SER A 291 -21.36 -5.36 10.86
N ASN A 292 -22.22 -4.98 9.91
CA ASN A 292 -22.53 -5.85 8.76
C ASN A 292 -21.35 -5.95 7.79
N VAL A 293 -20.64 -4.84 7.55
CA VAL A 293 -19.43 -4.84 6.71
C VAL A 293 -18.36 -5.73 7.31
N ASN A 294 -18.15 -5.69 8.63
CA ASN A 294 -17.25 -6.62 9.32
C ASN A 294 -17.60 -8.09 9.03
N GLN A 295 -18.89 -8.46 9.16
CA GLN A 295 -19.34 -9.81 8.88
C GLN A 295 -19.18 -10.19 7.40
N ASP A 296 -19.39 -9.26 6.48
CA ASP A 296 -19.16 -9.48 5.05
C ASP A 296 -17.67 -9.73 4.76
N LEU A 297 -16.77 -8.92 5.33
CA LEU A 297 -15.34 -9.08 5.16
C LEU A 297 -14.85 -10.42 5.73
N ILE A 298 -15.24 -10.81 6.94
CA ILE A 298 -14.86 -12.10 7.55
C ILE A 298 -15.32 -13.31 6.73
N ARG A 299 -16.48 -13.19 6.08
CA ARG A 299 -17.00 -14.27 5.24
C ARG A 299 -16.20 -14.44 3.96
N HIS A 300 -15.81 -13.35 3.30
CA HIS A 300 -15.26 -13.37 1.95
C HIS A 300 -13.73 -13.23 1.90
N VAL A 301 -13.13 -12.49 2.82
CA VAL A 301 -11.67 -12.28 2.92
C VAL A 301 -11.11 -13.37 3.83
N LYS A 302 -10.40 -14.35 3.25
CA LYS A 302 -9.80 -15.50 3.96
C LYS A 302 -8.33 -15.32 4.33
N MET A 303 -7.75 -14.18 3.97
CA MET A 303 -6.36 -13.81 4.25
C MET A 303 -6.30 -12.72 5.33
N GLU A 304 -5.10 -12.38 5.81
CA GLU A 304 -4.87 -11.24 6.69
C GLU A 304 -5.17 -9.94 5.92
N GLY A 305 -6.41 -9.46 6.03
CA GLY A 305 -6.86 -8.21 5.43
C GLY A 305 -7.93 -7.59 6.32
N TYR A 306 -7.64 -6.41 6.84
CA TYR A 306 -8.55 -5.66 7.69
C TYR A 306 -8.74 -4.24 7.16
N LEU A 307 -9.79 -3.59 7.63
CA LEU A 307 -10.23 -2.28 7.15
C LEU A 307 -10.47 -1.36 8.36
N THR A 308 -9.94 -0.15 8.31
CA THR A 308 -10.35 0.97 9.14
C THR A 308 -11.38 1.82 8.40
N ALA A 309 -12.37 2.38 9.11
CA ALA A 309 -13.42 3.17 8.47
C ALA A 309 -14.06 4.17 9.43
N ILE A 310 -14.53 5.28 8.86
CA ILE A 310 -15.50 6.17 9.49
C ILE A 310 -16.68 6.33 8.56
N ILE A 311 -17.87 6.09 9.08
CA ILE A 311 -19.11 6.39 8.37
C ILE A 311 -19.90 7.45 9.13
N LEU A 312 -20.21 8.53 8.43
CA LEU A 312 -21.03 9.64 8.89
C LEU A 312 -22.39 9.55 8.18
N ARG A 313 -23.47 9.92 8.86
CA ARG A 313 -24.80 10.08 8.27
C ARG A 313 -25.32 11.46 8.62
N PHE A 314 -25.27 12.37 7.65
CA PHE A 314 -25.77 13.73 7.78
C PHE A 314 -27.26 13.79 7.45
N ASP A 315 -27.98 14.63 8.20
CA ASP A 315 -29.29 15.11 7.80
C ASP A 315 -29.21 16.51 7.15
N SER A 316 -30.33 16.96 6.63
CA SER A 316 -30.44 18.27 5.96
C SER A 316 -30.24 19.49 6.87
N THR A 317 -30.16 19.29 8.18
CA THR A 317 -29.92 20.30 9.22
C THR A 317 -28.47 20.31 9.71
N LEU A 318 -27.59 19.55 9.05
CA LEU A 318 -26.16 19.41 9.37
C LEU A 318 -25.89 18.73 10.73
N GLN A 319 -26.89 18.09 11.30
CA GLN A 319 -26.69 17.11 12.37
C GLN A 319 -26.20 15.82 11.73
N PHE A 320 -25.32 15.11 12.40
CA PHE A 320 -24.83 13.83 11.91
C PHE A 320 -24.62 12.83 13.02
N ARG A 321 -24.87 11.57 12.66
CA ARG A 321 -24.51 10.42 13.47
C ARG A 321 -23.34 9.71 12.83
N TYR A 322 -22.46 9.13 13.62
CA TYR A 322 -21.28 8.50 13.08
C TYR A 322 -20.81 7.32 13.91
N SER A 323 -19.97 6.51 13.29
CA SER A 323 -19.25 5.43 13.95
C SER A 323 -17.85 5.33 13.36
N VAL A 324 -16.89 4.97 14.21
CA VAL A 324 -15.47 4.88 13.91
C VAL A 324 -15.01 3.45 14.14
N ALA A 325 -14.24 2.90 13.21
CA ALA A 325 -13.60 1.59 13.30
C ALA A 325 -12.10 1.74 13.00
N GLY A 326 -11.27 1.79 14.05
CA GLY A 326 -9.80 1.82 13.94
C GLY A 326 -9.14 3.07 13.34
N MET A 327 -9.88 3.92 12.63
CA MET A 327 -9.37 5.17 12.02
C MET A 327 -9.03 6.23 13.08
N PRO A 328 -8.06 7.14 12.83
CA PRO A 328 -7.86 8.34 13.64
C PRO A 328 -9.16 9.12 13.91
N ALA A 329 -9.27 9.70 15.11
CA ALA A 329 -10.47 10.44 15.50
C ALA A 329 -10.70 11.67 14.59
N PRO A 330 -11.95 11.95 14.18
CA PRO A 330 -12.26 13.15 13.41
C PRO A 330 -11.94 14.43 14.19
N LEU A 331 -11.42 15.43 13.49
CA LEU A 331 -11.16 16.75 14.08
C LEU A 331 -12.18 17.76 13.57
N VAL A 332 -12.78 18.55 14.46
CA VAL A 332 -13.71 19.62 14.10
C VAL A 332 -13.10 20.97 14.46
N TYR A 333 -12.89 21.81 13.45
CA TYR A 333 -12.70 23.24 13.66
C TYR A 333 -14.04 23.91 13.91
N ARG A 334 -14.18 24.51 15.09
CA ARG A 334 -15.35 25.29 15.51
C ARG A 334 -15.13 26.76 15.14
N ALA A 335 -15.85 27.25 14.14
CA ALA A 335 -15.69 28.61 13.62
C ALA A 335 -16.05 29.68 14.65
N ARG A 336 -17.08 29.43 15.47
CA ARG A 336 -17.55 30.37 16.50
C ARG A 336 -16.54 30.57 17.63
N THR A 337 -15.89 29.50 18.09
CA THR A 337 -14.96 29.54 19.23
C THR A 337 -13.50 29.63 18.80
N HIS A 338 -13.21 29.43 17.51
CA HIS A 338 -11.86 29.31 16.96
C HIS A 338 -11.03 28.23 17.65
N THR A 339 -11.65 27.09 17.93
CA THR A 339 -11.01 25.94 18.57
C THR A 339 -11.07 24.73 17.65
N VAL A 340 -10.12 23.80 17.82
CA VAL A 340 -10.17 22.47 17.21
C VAL A 340 -10.48 21.48 18.31
N GLU A 341 -11.55 20.71 18.13
CA GLU A 341 -11.94 19.62 19.02
C GLU A 341 -11.74 18.28 18.31
N GLU A 342 -11.37 17.26 19.09
CA GLU A 342 -11.33 15.88 18.63
C GLU A 342 -12.67 15.23 18.99
N LEU A 343 -13.36 14.66 18.00
CA LEU A 343 -14.62 13.97 18.23
C LEU A 343 -14.38 12.62 18.91
N GLU A 344 -15.29 12.22 19.79
CA GLU A 344 -15.25 10.89 20.40
C GLU A 344 -15.35 9.81 19.31
N GLY A 345 -14.46 8.84 19.34
CA GLY A 345 -14.44 7.79 18.35
C GLY A 345 -13.54 6.66 18.81
N GLN A 346 -14.12 5.51 19.10
CA GLN A 346 -13.39 4.28 19.38
C GLN A 346 -14.13 3.15 18.70
N GLY A 347 -13.36 2.24 18.12
CA GLY A 347 -13.89 1.02 17.51
C GLY A 347 -12.76 0.12 17.05
N CYS A 348 -13.13 -1.12 16.73
CA CYS A 348 -12.17 -2.15 16.34
C CYS A 348 -12.02 -2.22 14.81
N LEU A 349 -10.90 -2.77 14.36
CA LEU A 349 -10.63 -3.07 12.95
C LEU A 349 -11.71 -3.99 12.37
N LEU A 350 -12.19 -3.70 11.16
CA LEU A 350 -13.18 -4.52 10.46
C LEU A 350 -12.48 -5.64 9.68
N GLY A 351 -13.12 -6.80 9.57
CA GLY A 351 -12.58 -7.98 8.88
C GLY A 351 -11.66 -8.85 9.75
N MET A 352 -11.23 -8.36 10.91
CA MET A 352 -10.28 -9.06 11.79
C MET A 352 -10.96 -9.86 12.92
N PHE A 353 -11.97 -9.27 13.57
CA PHE A 353 -12.59 -9.86 14.77
C PHE A 353 -14.08 -10.14 14.53
N PRO A 354 -14.56 -11.40 14.68
CA PRO A 354 -15.97 -11.76 14.51
C PRO A 354 -16.94 -10.95 15.40
N ASP A 355 -16.46 -10.52 16.56
CA ASP A 355 -17.18 -9.80 17.61
C ASP A 355 -16.84 -8.30 17.67
N ALA A 356 -16.34 -7.72 16.57
CA ALA A 356 -16.04 -6.29 16.48
C ALA A 356 -17.26 -5.39 16.80
N ASP A 357 -18.47 -5.90 16.59
CA ASP A 357 -19.74 -5.22 16.89
C ASP A 357 -19.89 -4.83 18.37
N GLN A 358 -19.26 -5.56 19.30
CA GLN A 358 -19.30 -5.23 20.72
C GLN A 358 -18.54 -3.95 21.07
N ASN A 359 -17.59 -3.54 20.23
CA ASN A 359 -16.74 -2.37 20.43
C ASN A 359 -17.14 -1.17 19.54
N LEU A 360 -18.03 -1.38 18.58
CA LEU A 360 -18.55 -0.31 17.73
C LEU A 360 -19.67 0.44 18.44
N LYS A 361 -19.62 1.77 18.39
CA LYS A 361 -20.64 2.66 18.98
C LYS A 361 -21.10 3.70 17.98
N GLU A 362 -22.34 4.14 18.13
CA GLU A 362 -22.88 5.29 17.41
C GLU A 362 -22.75 6.54 18.29
N TYR A 363 -22.22 7.61 17.70
CA TYR A 363 -22.05 8.92 18.30
C TYR A 363 -22.86 9.94 17.50
N GLU A 364 -23.14 11.09 18.10
CA GLU A 364 -23.89 12.19 17.47
C GLU A 364 -23.12 13.50 17.62
N SER A 365 -23.12 14.32 16.57
CA SER A 365 -22.54 15.66 16.57
C SER A 365 -23.23 16.53 15.51
N ALA A 366 -22.82 17.78 15.40
CA ALA A 366 -23.37 18.76 14.49
C ALA A 366 -22.28 19.68 13.96
N LEU A 367 -22.47 20.18 12.74
CA LEU A 367 -21.69 21.30 12.23
C LEU A 367 -22.52 22.59 12.30
N GLU A 368 -21.97 23.62 12.93
CA GLU A 368 -22.49 24.98 12.87
C GLU A 368 -21.90 25.71 11.65
N THR A 369 -22.49 26.84 11.28
CA THR A 369 -22.05 27.69 10.17
C THR A 369 -20.55 27.99 10.22
N GLY A 370 -19.83 27.63 9.14
CA GLY A 370 -18.39 27.84 9.00
C GLY A 370 -17.52 26.77 9.63
N ASP A 371 -18.09 25.85 10.42
CA ASP A 371 -17.36 24.72 11.01
C ASP A 371 -16.81 23.80 9.92
N LYS A 372 -15.68 23.16 10.21
CA LYS A 372 -15.00 22.24 9.30
C LYS A 372 -14.66 20.94 10.00
N LEU A 373 -15.14 19.84 9.45
CA LEU A 373 -14.80 18.49 9.87
C LEU A 373 -13.66 17.97 9.00
N PHE A 374 -12.56 17.58 9.62
CA PHE A 374 -11.39 16.96 9.02
C PHE A 374 -11.43 15.46 9.31
N LEU A 375 -11.39 14.68 8.25
CA LEU A 375 -11.26 13.22 8.28
C LEU A 375 -9.97 12.87 7.55
N PHE A 376 -9.20 11.93 8.08
CA PHE A 376 -7.94 11.52 7.49
C PHE A 376 -7.58 10.11 7.89
N THR A 377 -6.76 9.48 7.06
CA THR A 377 -6.14 8.19 7.34
C THR A 377 -4.86 8.38 8.18
N ASP A 378 -4.39 7.31 8.80
CA ASP A 378 -3.20 7.34 9.65
C ASP A 378 -1.92 7.69 8.88
N GLY A 379 -1.86 7.39 7.58
CA GLY A 379 -0.78 7.84 6.69
C GLY A 379 -0.49 9.35 6.74
N LEU A 380 -1.48 10.20 7.09
CA LEU A 380 -1.25 11.63 7.35
C LEU A 380 -0.59 11.89 8.72
N THR A 381 -1.03 11.19 9.77
CA THR A 381 -0.48 11.35 11.13
C THR A 381 0.88 10.68 11.32
N GLU A 382 1.15 9.63 10.54
CA GLU A 382 2.39 8.86 10.56
C GLU A 382 3.47 9.43 9.64
N LEU A 383 3.18 10.51 8.91
CA LEU A 383 4.21 11.29 8.22
C LEU A 383 5.35 11.62 9.16
N SER A 384 6.58 11.21 8.80
CA SER A 384 7.77 11.48 9.59
C SER A 384 8.65 12.54 8.94
N ASN A 385 9.37 13.29 9.78
CA ASN A 385 10.39 14.23 9.32
C ASN A 385 11.78 13.57 9.25
N THR A 386 12.82 14.33 8.92
CA THR A 386 14.20 13.84 8.84
C THR A 386 14.81 13.36 10.16
N ALA A 387 14.16 13.63 11.29
CA ALA A 387 14.54 13.14 12.61
C ALA A 387 13.70 11.92 13.05
N ASP A 388 12.95 11.32 12.13
CA ASP A 388 12.00 10.22 12.37
C ASP A 388 10.90 10.56 13.39
N GLU A 389 10.61 11.85 13.61
CA GLU A 389 9.48 12.28 14.43
C GLU A 389 8.20 12.24 13.61
N LEU A 390 7.19 11.50 14.10
CA LEU A 390 5.85 11.50 13.52
C LEU A 390 5.19 12.86 13.66
N LEU A 391 4.39 13.24 12.66
CA LEU A 391 3.64 14.49 12.63
C LEU A 391 2.66 14.56 13.80
N GLY A 392 1.86 13.50 13.96
CA GLY A 392 0.93 13.30 15.07
C GLY A 392 -0.26 14.27 15.07
N THR A 393 -1.31 13.93 15.81
CA THR A 393 -2.54 14.74 15.87
C THR A 393 -2.32 16.13 16.45
N ALA A 394 -1.40 16.29 17.41
CA ALA A 394 -1.11 17.58 18.04
C ALA A 394 -0.68 18.67 17.04
N ARG A 395 0.14 18.33 16.03
CA ARG A 395 0.54 19.29 14.98
C ARG A 395 -0.59 19.56 13.99
N LEU A 396 -1.41 18.55 13.67
CA LEU A 396 -2.60 18.76 12.84
C LEU A 396 -3.55 19.77 13.48
N HIS A 397 -3.75 19.73 14.81
CA HIS A 397 -4.53 20.75 15.51
C HIS A 397 -4.00 22.16 15.26
N GLU A 398 -2.69 22.37 15.34
CA GLU A 398 -2.06 23.67 15.09
C GLU A 398 -2.26 24.13 13.64
N TYR A 399 -2.04 23.24 12.67
CA TYR A 399 -2.19 23.57 11.25
C TYR A 399 -3.65 23.90 10.88
N ILE A 400 -4.61 23.19 11.46
CA ILE A 400 -6.04 23.49 11.28
C ILE A 400 -6.40 24.86 11.88
N LEU A 401 -5.81 25.23 13.03
CA LEU A 401 -6.01 26.56 13.62
C LEU A 401 -5.41 27.70 12.77
N GLU A 402 -4.31 27.43 12.06
CA GLU A 402 -3.72 28.37 11.10
C GLU A 402 -4.62 28.58 9.87
N ALA A 403 -5.37 27.55 9.46
CA ALA A 403 -6.32 27.60 8.36
C ALA A 403 -7.60 28.41 8.62
N ARG A 404 -7.71 29.09 9.78
CA ARG A 404 -8.89 29.87 10.16
C ARG A 404 -9.29 30.89 9.08
N GLY A 405 -10.59 30.99 8.82
CA GLY A 405 -11.16 31.93 7.85
C GLY A 405 -10.99 31.53 6.39
N LEU A 406 -10.27 30.45 6.08
CA LEU A 406 -10.27 29.84 4.75
C LEU A 406 -11.53 28.97 4.58
N ASN A 407 -11.94 28.73 3.33
CA ASN A 407 -12.95 27.71 2.99
C ASN A 407 -12.33 26.30 3.04
N CYS A 408 -13.12 25.24 2.87
CA CYS A 408 -12.66 23.85 2.92
C CYS A 408 -11.45 23.58 2.03
N ALA A 409 -11.46 24.10 0.80
CA ALA A 409 -10.37 23.90 -0.15
C ALA A 409 -9.07 24.59 0.28
N GLY A 410 -9.16 25.86 0.69
CA GLY A 410 -8.00 26.60 1.19
C GLY A 410 -7.46 26.00 2.50
N ALA A 411 -8.35 25.56 3.39
CA ALA A 411 -7.97 24.94 4.65
C ALA A 411 -7.30 23.58 4.44
N GLY A 412 -7.89 22.71 3.61
CA GLY A 412 -7.31 21.41 3.26
C GLY A 412 -5.95 21.54 2.58
N GLN A 413 -5.84 22.46 1.61
CA GLN A 413 -4.57 22.71 0.93
C GLN A 413 -3.49 23.24 1.88
N LEU A 414 -3.83 24.19 2.77
CA LEU A 414 -2.88 24.73 3.75
C LEU A 414 -2.37 23.64 4.69
N VAL A 415 -3.26 22.80 5.22
CA VAL A 415 -2.87 21.69 6.10
C VAL A 415 -1.97 20.70 5.35
N LEU A 416 -2.31 20.34 4.11
CA LEU A 416 -1.49 19.45 3.29
C LEU A 416 -0.09 20.02 3.02
N ASP A 417 0.00 21.31 2.68
CA ASP A 417 1.28 21.98 2.42
C ASP A 417 2.15 22.02 3.67
N LYS A 418 1.56 22.25 4.85
CA LYS A 418 2.25 22.20 6.15
C LYS A 418 2.73 20.78 6.48
N CYS A 419 1.93 19.76 6.20
CA CYS A 419 2.35 18.37 6.37
C CYS A 419 3.55 18.02 5.46
N ARG A 420 3.54 18.49 4.22
CA ARG A 420 4.65 18.32 3.27
C ARG A 420 5.91 19.08 3.68
N GLU A 421 5.74 20.31 4.19
CA GLU A 421 6.84 21.10 4.75
C GLU A 421 7.48 20.38 5.94
N PHE A 422 6.68 19.82 6.84
CA PHE A 422 7.15 19.04 7.99
C PHE A 422 7.96 17.81 7.56
N ALA A 423 7.49 17.07 6.56
CA ALA A 423 8.17 15.88 6.07
C ALA A 423 9.53 16.18 5.39
N LEU A 424 9.78 17.42 4.96
CA LEU A 424 11.04 17.86 4.32
C LEU A 424 11.49 16.97 3.14
N GLY A 425 10.53 16.41 2.40
CA GLY A 425 10.81 15.53 1.25
C GLY A 425 11.13 14.08 1.63
N GLN A 426 10.94 13.66 2.89
CA GLN A 426 10.84 12.24 3.23
C GLN A 426 9.69 11.60 2.45
N LYS A 427 9.91 10.37 1.98
CA LYS A 427 8.85 9.60 1.34
C LYS A 427 7.88 9.10 2.40
N HIS A 428 6.59 9.27 2.16
CA HIS A 428 5.57 8.60 2.96
C HIS A 428 5.70 7.09 2.80
N THR A 429 5.29 6.37 3.83
CA THR A 429 5.33 4.90 3.89
C THR A 429 3.96 4.27 3.72
N ASP A 430 2.91 5.09 3.61
CA ASP A 430 1.53 4.68 3.45
C ASP A 430 0.74 5.66 2.57
N ASP A 431 -0.45 5.26 2.15
CA ASP A 431 -1.39 6.11 1.42
C ASP A 431 -1.82 7.30 2.29
N ILE A 432 -2.02 8.47 1.67
CA ILE A 432 -2.43 9.68 2.39
C ILE A 432 -3.79 10.12 1.88
N THR A 433 -4.80 10.04 2.73
CA THR A 433 -6.14 10.54 2.42
C THR A 433 -6.62 11.55 3.44
N MET A 434 -7.13 12.68 2.95
CA MET A 434 -7.72 13.73 3.77
C MET A 434 -8.99 14.29 3.11
N VAL A 435 -10.04 14.42 3.91
CA VAL A 435 -11.30 15.03 3.50
C VAL A 435 -11.65 16.14 4.48
N VAL A 436 -12.03 17.29 3.93
CA VAL A 436 -12.54 18.44 4.67
C VAL A 436 -13.99 18.69 4.26
N ILE A 437 -14.89 18.62 5.24
CA ILE A 437 -16.31 18.90 5.09
C ILE A 437 -16.61 20.21 5.80
N GLU A 438 -17.02 21.24 5.06
CA GLU A 438 -17.38 22.55 5.60
C GLU A 438 -18.88 22.77 5.61
N ALA A 439 -19.42 23.20 6.74
CA ALA A 439 -20.75 23.78 6.80
C ALA A 439 -20.72 25.22 6.24
N SER A 440 -21.48 25.45 5.18
CA SER A 440 -21.53 26.70 4.42
C SER A 440 -21.74 27.91 5.35
N PRO A 441 -20.97 29.00 5.19
CA PRO A 441 -21.12 30.21 6.00
C PRO A 441 -22.47 30.91 5.80
N HIS A 442 -23.25 30.52 4.77
CA HIS A 442 -24.53 31.13 4.42
C HIS A 442 -25.74 30.35 4.95
N ILE A 443 -25.55 29.24 5.68
CA ILE A 443 -26.67 28.38 6.12
C ILE A 443 -27.60 29.10 7.11
N ASP A 444 -27.05 29.91 8.02
CA ASP A 444 -27.85 30.71 8.96
C ASP A 444 -28.69 31.77 8.24
N GLN A 445 -28.07 32.52 7.32
CA GLN A 445 -28.76 33.51 6.51
C GLN A 445 -29.88 32.88 5.68
N TYR A 446 -29.65 31.70 5.11
CA TYR A 446 -30.68 30.92 4.43
C TYR A 446 -31.83 30.53 5.37
N ASN A 447 -31.52 30.08 6.58
CA ASN A 447 -32.53 29.70 7.57
C ASN A 447 -33.39 30.92 7.99
N GLU A 448 -32.77 32.08 8.16
CA GLU A 448 -33.46 33.35 8.43
C GLU A 448 -34.42 33.74 7.29
N TYR A 449 -33.97 33.66 6.03
CA TYR A 449 -34.83 33.90 4.87
C TYR A 449 -35.99 32.91 4.82
N MET A 450 -35.74 31.61 5.04
CA MET A 450 -36.80 30.60 5.04
C MET A 450 -37.81 30.79 6.17
N GLN A 451 -37.37 31.22 7.36
CA GLN A 451 -38.25 31.56 8.48
C GLN A 451 -39.10 32.79 8.16
N SER A 452 -38.46 33.85 7.65
CA SER A 452 -39.11 35.10 7.24
C SER A 452 -40.14 34.87 6.13
N ALA A 453 -39.80 34.06 5.13
CA ALA A 453 -40.70 33.65 4.05
C ALA A 453 -41.96 32.94 4.58
N ARG A 454 -41.81 32.02 5.53
CA ARG A 454 -42.93 31.30 6.16
C ARG A 454 -43.80 32.24 6.99
N ALA A 455 -43.20 33.16 7.73
CA ALA A 455 -43.93 34.16 8.50
C ALA A 455 -44.76 35.07 7.57
N ALA A 456 -44.13 35.64 6.54
CA ALA A 456 -44.79 36.48 5.53
C ALA A 456 -45.95 35.75 4.84
N PHE A 457 -45.75 34.48 4.45
CA PHE A 457 -46.81 33.65 3.86
C PHE A 457 -48.02 33.50 4.81
N ARG A 458 -47.78 33.29 6.11
CA ARG A 458 -48.85 33.15 7.12
C ARG A 458 -49.62 34.44 7.33
N PHE A 459 -48.95 35.59 7.24
CA PHE A 459 -49.57 36.91 7.36
C PHE A 459 -50.09 37.47 6.01
N HIS A 460 -50.18 36.61 4.98
CA HIS A 460 -50.66 36.96 3.64
C HIS A 460 -49.82 38.02 2.89
N ASP A 461 -48.61 38.30 3.34
CA ASP A 461 -47.64 39.12 2.62
C ASP A 461 -46.91 38.25 1.58
N ARG A 462 -47.48 38.18 0.38
CA ARG A 462 -46.95 37.35 -0.71
C ARG A 462 -45.66 37.89 -1.30
N GLN A 463 -45.54 39.23 -1.40
CA GLN A 463 -44.36 39.87 -1.97
C GLN A 463 -43.14 39.65 -1.08
N ALA A 464 -43.26 39.88 0.24
CA ALA A 464 -42.17 39.61 1.16
C ALA A 464 -41.82 38.12 1.21
N SER A 465 -42.83 37.24 1.13
CA SER A 465 -42.59 35.79 1.07
C SER A 465 -41.79 35.41 -0.17
N LEU A 466 -42.15 35.95 -1.35
CA LEU A 466 -41.45 35.69 -2.61
C LEU A 466 -40.01 36.19 -2.56
N ALA A 467 -39.79 37.43 -2.10
CA ALA A 467 -38.46 38.03 -2.02
C ALA A 467 -37.52 37.23 -1.11
N ASN A 468 -37.99 36.80 0.07
CA ASN A 468 -37.20 35.96 0.97
C ASN A 468 -36.90 34.58 0.37
N LEU A 469 -37.87 33.97 -0.32
CA LEU A 469 -37.62 32.67 -0.97
C LEU A 469 -36.66 32.78 -2.15
N GLN A 470 -36.69 33.89 -2.90
CA GLN A 470 -35.71 34.17 -3.97
C GLN A 470 -34.32 34.37 -3.37
N ALA A 471 -34.18 35.17 -2.31
CA ALA A 471 -32.89 35.34 -1.63
C ALA A 471 -32.35 34.01 -1.05
N ALA A 472 -33.22 33.15 -0.51
CA ALA A 472 -32.84 31.81 -0.07
C ALA A 472 -32.41 30.91 -1.24
N LEU A 473 -33.04 31.05 -2.41
CA LEU A 473 -32.68 30.31 -3.62
C LEU A 473 -31.36 30.78 -4.20
N ASP A 474 -31.06 32.08 -4.15
CA ASP A 474 -29.79 32.64 -4.62
C ASP A 474 -28.60 32.10 -3.81
N LEU A 475 -28.80 31.89 -2.50
CA LEU A 475 -27.80 31.24 -1.64
C LEU A 475 -27.65 29.73 -1.93
N PHE A 476 -28.77 29.04 -2.16
CA PHE A 476 -28.78 27.59 -2.38
C PHE A 476 -29.76 27.22 -3.52
N PRO A 477 -29.32 27.24 -4.79
CA PRO A 477 -30.19 27.07 -5.96
C PRO A 477 -30.90 25.71 -6.03
N GLU A 478 -30.29 24.69 -5.44
CA GLU A 478 -30.75 23.30 -5.50
C GLU A 478 -31.42 22.82 -4.20
N LYS A 479 -31.70 23.71 -3.22
CA LYS A 479 -32.39 23.29 -1.98
C LYS A 479 -33.84 22.90 -2.28
N PRO A 480 -34.24 21.61 -2.12
CA PRO A 480 -35.58 21.14 -2.48
C PRO A 480 -36.69 21.86 -1.70
N GLN A 481 -36.41 22.23 -0.45
CA GLN A 481 -37.38 22.89 0.41
C GLN A 481 -37.71 24.32 -0.06
N THR A 482 -36.75 25.04 -0.63
CA THR A 482 -36.93 26.37 -1.21
C THR A 482 -37.74 26.29 -2.49
N LEU A 483 -37.35 25.39 -3.41
CA LEU A 483 -38.06 25.14 -4.68
C LEU A 483 -39.52 24.75 -4.43
N TYR A 484 -39.76 23.84 -3.46
CA TYR A 484 -41.12 23.46 -3.07
C TYR A 484 -41.92 24.63 -2.47
N SER A 485 -41.29 25.45 -1.61
CA SER A 485 -41.95 26.60 -0.99
C SER A 485 -42.30 27.68 -2.03
N LEU A 486 -41.40 27.94 -2.99
CA LEU A 486 -41.62 28.83 -4.14
C LEU A 486 -42.77 28.31 -5.01
N THR A 487 -42.73 27.03 -5.38
CA THR A 487 -43.79 26.39 -6.17
C THR A 487 -45.15 26.59 -5.51
N LYS A 488 -45.26 26.33 -4.20
CA LYS A 488 -46.52 26.53 -3.46
C LYS A 488 -46.99 27.98 -3.41
N LEU A 489 -46.05 28.91 -3.23
CA LEU A 489 -46.38 30.34 -3.21
C LEU A 489 -46.91 30.78 -4.57
N LEU A 490 -46.23 30.43 -5.65
CA LEU A 490 -46.61 30.77 -7.02
C LEU A 490 -47.96 30.15 -7.43
N LEU A 491 -48.21 28.89 -7.04
CA LEU A 491 -49.53 28.27 -7.23
C LEU A 491 -50.64 29.01 -6.46
N ALA A 492 -50.35 29.51 -5.26
CA ALA A 492 -51.31 30.31 -4.49
C ALA A 492 -51.58 31.69 -5.12
N GLU A 493 -50.65 32.23 -5.91
CA GLU A 493 -50.80 33.46 -6.71
C GLU A 493 -51.33 33.20 -8.13
N ASN A 494 -51.68 31.95 -8.46
CA ASN A 494 -52.12 31.53 -9.80
C ASN A 494 -51.07 31.75 -10.91
N ARG A 495 -49.78 31.81 -10.56
CA ARG A 495 -48.63 31.93 -11.48
C ARG A 495 -48.16 30.55 -11.94
N VAL A 496 -49.03 29.84 -12.63
CA VAL A 496 -48.89 28.39 -12.92
C VAL A 496 -47.65 28.07 -13.77
N ALA A 497 -47.33 28.89 -14.77
CA ALA A 497 -46.18 28.64 -15.65
C ALA A 497 -44.84 28.71 -14.89
N GLU A 498 -44.67 29.70 -14.01
CA GLU A 498 -43.46 29.84 -13.19
C GLU A 498 -43.38 28.73 -12.13
N ALA A 499 -44.51 28.39 -11.51
CA ALA A 499 -44.57 27.29 -10.55
C ALA A 499 -44.13 25.95 -11.18
N ASP A 500 -44.51 25.71 -12.44
CA ASP A 500 -44.17 24.48 -13.17
C ASP A 500 -42.66 24.33 -13.34
N GLY A 501 -41.95 25.42 -13.70
CA GLY A 501 -40.50 25.41 -13.85
C GLY A 501 -39.76 25.07 -12.56
N TYR A 502 -40.12 25.69 -11.42
CA TYR A 502 -39.53 25.34 -10.12
C TYR A 502 -39.88 23.93 -9.66
N CYS A 503 -41.10 23.46 -9.99
CA CYS A 503 -41.53 22.11 -9.64
C CYS A 503 -40.81 21.04 -10.47
N ASP A 504 -40.54 21.32 -11.75
CA ASP A 504 -39.72 20.45 -12.60
C ASP A 504 -38.30 20.36 -12.07
N HIS A 505 -37.69 21.50 -11.73
CA HIS A 505 -36.35 21.52 -11.15
C HIS A 505 -36.31 20.71 -9.84
N LEU A 506 -37.31 20.87 -8.96
CA LEU A 506 -37.44 20.07 -7.74
C LEU A 506 -37.51 18.56 -8.01
N LEU A 507 -38.29 18.13 -9.01
CA LEU A 507 -38.45 16.71 -9.32
C LEU A 507 -37.28 16.12 -10.12
N GLN A 508 -36.51 16.94 -10.84
CA GLN A 508 -35.23 16.52 -11.40
C GLN A 508 -34.22 16.19 -10.29
N LEU A 509 -34.15 17.04 -9.26
CA LEU A 509 -33.28 16.83 -8.10
C LEU A 509 -33.76 15.69 -7.20
N ASN A 510 -35.08 15.52 -7.07
CA ASN A 510 -35.68 14.47 -6.26
C ASN A 510 -36.99 13.97 -6.87
N PRO A 511 -36.93 12.93 -7.74
CA PRO A 511 -38.11 12.36 -8.39
C PRO A 511 -39.14 11.81 -7.39
N ALA A 512 -38.70 11.38 -6.21
CA ALA A 512 -39.55 10.84 -5.16
C ALA A 512 -40.14 11.91 -4.21
N HIS A 513 -40.03 13.21 -4.55
CA HIS A 513 -40.56 14.27 -3.70
C HIS A 513 -42.10 14.33 -3.75
N ILE A 514 -42.77 13.73 -2.76
CA ILE A 514 -44.25 13.67 -2.65
C ILE A 514 -44.90 15.05 -2.84
N GLY A 515 -44.36 16.08 -2.18
CA GLY A 515 -44.91 17.44 -2.30
C GLY A 515 -44.79 18.01 -3.72
N GLY A 516 -43.75 17.62 -4.46
CA GLY A 516 -43.51 18.05 -5.84
C GLY A 516 -44.48 17.36 -6.80
N LEU A 517 -44.65 16.04 -6.67
CA LEU A 517 -45.65 15.28 -7.42
C LEU A 517 -47.08 15.80 -7.18
N VAL A 518 -47.40 16.14 -5.94
CA VAL A 518 -48.68 16.81 -5.62
C VAL A 518 -48.78 18.17 -6.32
N CYS A 519 -47.71 18.98 -6.33
CA CYS A 519 -47.73 20.26 -7.06
C CYS A 519 -47.92 20.07 -8.57
N LYS A 520 -47.28 19.06 -9.18
CA LYS A 520 -47.52 18.67 -10.57
C LYS A 520 -48.97 18.26 -10.82
N SER A 521 -49.59 17.51 -9.90
CA SER A 521 -51.01 17.19 -9.97
C SER A 521 -51.90 18.44 -9.93
N ILE A 522 -51.58 19.42 -9.05
CA ILE A 522 -52.30 20.70 -8.99
C ILE A 522 -52.18 21.46 -10.31
N ILE A 523 -50.97 21.55 -10.87
CA ILE A 523 -50.69 22.22 -12.14
C ILE A 523 -51.46 21.57 -13.29
N ALA A 524 -51.39 20.24 -13.41
CA ALA A 524 -52.11 19.48 -14.42
C ALA A 524 -53.63 19.68 -14.32
N ARG A 525 -54.18 19.63 -13.10
CA ARG A 525 -55.61 19.90 -12.84
C ARG A 525 -56.01 21.33 -13.22
N GLN A 526 -55.19 22.34 -12.91
CA GLN A 526 -55.44 23.74 -13.31
C GLN A 526 -55.41 23.93 -14.83
N ARG A 527 -54.68 23.08 -15.56
CA ARG A 527 -54.66 23.03 -17.03
C ARG A 527 -55.76 22.14 -17.64
N GLY A 528 -56.60 21.51 -16.82
CA GLY A 528 -57.64 20.57 -17.28
C GLY A 528 -57.11 19.18 -17.70
N LEU A 529 -55.85 18.88 -17.44
CA LEU A 529 -55.20 17.60 -17.77
C LEU A 529 -55.40 16.60 -16.62
N TYR A 530 -56.63 16.13 -16.44
CA TYR A 530 -56.98 15.34 -15.26
C TYR A 530 -56.32 13.96 -15.21
N GLU A 531 -56.16 13.28 -16.35
CA GLU A 531 -55.47 11.98 -16.41
C GLU A 531 -54.01 12.09 -15.97
N LEU A 532 -53.32 13.16 -16.41
CA LEU A 532 -51.97 13.46 -15.99
C LEU A 532 -51.91 13.82 -14.49
N ALA A 533 -52.91 14.53 -13.99
CA ALA A 533 -53.02 14.84 -12.56
C ALA A 533 -53.18 13.56 -11.70
N GLU A 534 -53.91 12.56 -12.19
CA GLU A 534 -54.01 11.24 -11.53
C GLU A 534 -52.69 10.47 -11.58
N GLN A 535 -51.95 10.51 -12.70
CA GLN A 535 -50.66 9.83 -12.82
C GLN A 535 -49.67 10.29 -11.74
N TYR A 536 -49.51 11.60 -11.57
CA TYR A 536 -48.63 12.14 -10.51
C TYR A 536 -49.08 11.76 -9.10
N LEU A 537 -50.40 11.66 -8.84
CA LEU A 537 -50.89 11.21 -7.53
C LEU A 537 -50.66 9.72 -7.30
N LYS A 538 -50.77 8.88 -8.35
CA LYS A 538 -50.42 7.45 -8.27
C LYS A 538 -48.94 7.26 -7.95
N GLU A 539 -48.06 8.03 -8.59
CA GLU A 539 -46.62 8.02 -8.28
C GLU A 539 -46.36 8.42 -6.82
N ALA A 540 -47.02 9.48 -6.34
CA ALA A 540 -46.88 9.91 -4.95
C ALA A 540 -47.40 8.86 -3.94
N GLU A 541 -48.47 8.15 -4.30
CA GLU A 541 -49.06 7.08 -3.48
C GLU A 541 -48.21 5.81 -3.43
N LEU A 542 -47.52 5.47 -4.53
CA LEU A 542 -46.54 4.38 -4.56
C LEU A 542 -45.38 4.62 -3.58
N ILE A 543 -44.96 5.88 -3.44
CA ILE A 543 -43.88 6.27 -2.52
C ILE A 543 -44.35 6.18 -1.06
N HIS A 544 -45.54 6.73 -0.76
CA HIS A 544 -46.10 6.67 0.59
C HIS A 544 -47.61 6.39 0.53
N PRO A 545 -48.02 5.11 0.71
CA PRO A 545 -49.42 4.76 0.80
C PRO A 545 -50.11 5.52 1.94
N ARG A 546 -51.34 5.99 1.71
CA ARG A 546 -52.13 6.77 2.70
C ARG A 546 -51.45 8.07 3.18
N HIS A 547 -50.66 8.73 2.35
CA HIS A 547 -50.16 10.06 2.69
C HIS A 547 -51.31 11.10 2.65
N ALA A 548 -51.55 11.81 3.76
CA ALA A 548 -52.70 12.71 3.90
C ALA A 548 -52.77 13.78 2.78
N LEU A 549 -51.65 14.39 2.41
CA LEU A 549 -51.65 15.38 1.33
C LEU A 549 -52.09 14.78 -0.02
N VAL A 550 -51.70 13.54 -0.30
CA VAL A 550 -52.02 12.86 -1.58
C VAL A 550 -53.51 12.54 -1.63
N LEU A 551 -54.07 11.97 -0.54
CA LEU A 551 -55.50 11.68 -0.43
C LEU A 551 -56.38 12.92 -0.56
N TYR A 552 -55.95 14.04 0.03
CA TYR A 552 -56.65 15.31 -0.15
C TYR A 552 -56.68 15.73 -1.63
N HIS A 553 -55.57 15.64 -2.34
CA HIS A 553 -55.52 16.04 -3.75
C HIS A 553 -56.22 15.03 -4.69
N TRP A 554 -56.25 13.74 -4.35
CA TRP A 554 -57.10 12.75 -5.01
C TRP A 554 -58.57 13.19 -5.01
N SER A 555 -59.08 13.62 -3.85
CA SER A 555 -60.48 14.09 -3.77
C SER A 555 -60.78 15.28 -4.66
N LEU A 556 -59.82 16.21 -4.81
CA LEU A 556 -59.98 17.40 -5.65
C LEU A 556 -59.95 17.05 -7.14
N VAL A 557 -59.14 16.07 -7.55
CA VAL A 557 -59.09 15.59 -8.93
C VAL A 557 -60.38 14.84 -9.27
N TYR A 558 -60.85 13.92 -8.42
CA TYR A 558 -62.11 13.20 -8.63
C TYR A 558 -63.32 14.13 -8.66
N ALA A 559 -63.39 15.11 -7.74
CA ALA A 559 -64.45 16.11 -7.75
C ALA A 559 -64.46 16.92 -9.06
N ALA A 560 -63.30 17.31 -9.58
CA ALA A 560 -63.19 18.04 -10.85
C ALA A 560 -63.63 17.21 -12.07
N GLN A 561 -63.56 15.89 -11.98
CA GLN A 561 -64.04 14.96 -13.02
C GLN A 561 -65.51 14.54 -12.86
N GLY A 562 -66.19 14.98 -11.79
CA GLY A 562 -67.57 14.55 -11.48
C GLY A 562 -67.69 13.17 -10.84
N LYS A 563 -66.58 12.57 -10.39
CA LYS A 563 -66.53 11.28 -9.67
C LYS A 563 -66.80 11.49 -8.18
N ALA A 564 -68.07 11.74 -7.83
CA ALA A 564 -68.46 12.17 -6.49
C ALA A 564 -68.20 11.12 -5.40
N ASN A 565 -68.42 9.84 -5.68
CA ASN A 565 -68.23 8.76 -4.71
C ASN A 565 -66.75 8.57 -4.38
N GLU A 566 -65.90 8.53 -5.41
CA GLU A 566 -64.45 8.40 -5.26
C GLU A 566 -63.84 9.61 -4.56
N ALA A 567 -64.37 10.81 -4.83
CA ALA A 567 -63.98 12.02 -4.11
C ALA A 567 -64.33 11.95 -2.62
N HIS A 568 -65.53 11.45 -2.29
CA HIS A 568 -65.97 11.25 -0.91
C HIS A 568 -65.12 10.19 -0.20
N ASP A 569 -64.84 9.06 -0.83
CA ASP A 569 -64.00 7.99 -0.25
C ASP A 569 -62.58 8.49 0.07
N ALA A 570 -61.95 9.21 -0.86
CA ALA A 570 -60.63 9.80 -0.64
C ALA A 570 -60.62 10.81 0.52
N LEU A 571 -61.68 11.61 0.66
CA LEU A 571 -61.85 12.55 1.77
C LEU A 571 -62.07 11.86 3.11
N THR A 572 -62.84 10.78 3.14
CA THR A 572 -63.07 10.00 4.34
C THR A 572 -61.76 9.39 4.84
N GLN A 573 -60.96 8.82 3.95
CA GLN A 573 -59.63 8.31 4.28
C GLN A 573 -58.69 9.44 4.75
N PHE A 574 -58.71 10.60 4.10
CA PHE A 574 -57.98 11.78 4.57
C PHE A 574 -58.40 12.20 5.99
N GLY A 575 -59.70 12.24 6.26
CA GLY A 575 -60.26 12.64 7.55
C GLY A 575 -59.83 11.73 8.70
N GLN A 576 -59.66 10.43 8.43
CA GLN A 576 -59.15 9.46 9.40
C GLN A 576 -57.69 9.74 9.81
N LEU A 577 -56.90 10.37 8.95
CA LEU A 577 -55.47 10.64 9.17
C LEU A 577 -55.18 12.00 9.81
N VAL A 578 -56.14 12.94 9.76
CA VAL A 578 -55.94 14.30 10.26
C VAL A 578 -56.68 14.49 11.58
N HIS A 579 -55.95 14.44 12.70
CA HIS A 579 -56.50 14.62 14.05
C HIS A 579 -56.65 16.09 14.50
N SER A 580 -56.23 17.06 13.67
CA SER A 580 -56.34 18.49 13.99
C SER A 580 -57.73 19.03 13.65
N THR A 581 -58.48 19.44 14.67
CA THR A 581 -59.81 20.07 14.57
C THR A 581 -59.82 21.31 13.67
N GLU A 582 -58.76 22.11 13.69
CA GLU A 582 -58.64 23.32 12.86
C GLU A 582 -58.41 22.99 11.38
N LYS A 583 -57.58 21.99 11.07
CA LYS A 583 -57.37 21.50 9.70
C LYS A 583 -58.64 20.87 9.15
N GLN A 584 -59.37 20.09 9.96
CA GLN A 584 -60.66 19.53 9.60
C GLN A 584 -61.71 20.63 9.32
N ALA A 585 -61.74 21.71 10.11
CA ALA A 585 -62.66 22.83 9.90
C ALA A 585 -62.39 23.60 8.59
N ARG A 586 -61.11 23.89 8.28
CA ARG A 586 -60.73 24.51 6.99
C ARG A 586 -61.05 23.61 5.81
N LEU A 587 -60.87 22.30 5.95
CA LEU A 587 -61.23 21.31 4.94
C LEU A 587 -62.73 21.35 4.64
N ARG A 588 -63.57 21.31 5.68
CA ARG A 588 -65.03 21.39 5.55
C ARG A 588 -65.48 22.68 4.85
N GLN A 589 -64.82 23.80 5.13
CA GLN A 589 -65.13 25.09 4.49
C GLN A 589 -64.72 25.13 3.01
N HIS A 590 -63.62 24.45 2.64
CA HIS A 590 -63.17 24.34 1.25
C HIS A 590 -64.08 23.41 0.43
N LEU A 591 -64.49 22.29 1.03
CA LEU A 591 -65.43 21.33 0.44
C LEU A 591 -66.80 21.94 0.18
N LYS A 592 -67.27 22.82 1.08
CA LYS A 592 -68.50 23.60 0.90
C LYS A 592 -68.53 24.45 -0.36
N ARG A 593 -67.37 24.77 -0.93
CA ARG A 593 -67.24 25.57 -2.16
C ARG A 593 -67.06 24.74 -3.43
N LEU A 594 -66.65 23.48 -3.30
CA LEU A 594 -66.20 22.64 -4.42
C LEU A 594 -67.20 21.53 -4.79
N LEU A 595 -68.01 21.06 -3.85
CA LEU A 595 -68.98 20.00 -4.09
C LEU A 595 -70.40 20.60 -4.21
N PRO A 596 -71.22 20.16 -5.19
CA PRO A 596 -72.62 20.53 -5.24
C PRO A 596 -73.35 20.08 -3.97
N SER A 597 -74.37 20.84 -3.57
CA SER A 597 -75.10 20.69 -2.30
C SER A 597 -75.62 19.26 -2.03
N SER A 598 -75.80 18.46 -3.08
CA SER A 598 -76.28 17.07 -3.01
C SER A 598 -75.25 16.07 -2.45
N VAL A 599 -73.96 16.42 -2.39
CA VAL A 599 -72.89 15.54 -1.87
C VAL A 599 -72.52 15.87 -0.42
N MET A 600 -73.06 16.97 0.13
CA MET A 600 -72.69 17.50 1.45
C MET A 600 -73.54 16.99 2.62
N LEU A 601 -74.42 16.03 2.39
CA LEU A 601 -75.41 15.59 3.37
C LEU A 601 -74.98 14.41 4.27
N ASP A 602 -73.81 13.83 4.08
CA ASP A 602 -73.20 12.85 4.99
C ASP A 602 -71.80 13.29 5.47
#